data_AF-A0A146GCU0-F1
#
_entry.id   AF-A0A146GCU0-F1
#
_cell.length_a   1.000
_cell.length_b   1.000
_cell.length_c   1.000
_cell.angle_alpha   90.00
_cell.angle_beta   90.00
_cell.angle_gamma   90.00
#
_symmetry.space_group_name_H-M   'P 1'
#
loop_
_entity.id
_entity.type
_entity.pdbx_description
1 polymer ?
#
loop_
_entity_poly.entity_id
_entity_poly.type
_entity_poly.pdbx_seq_one_letter_code
_entity_poly.pdbx_strand_id
1 'polypeptide(L)'
;MYLVICTFVNKTDIVLESSSLTVKTHPLPWLGNKSLPASAMTRFLVRERFTQSENSTRVSYSIYYVDQTNRERRLLTGLKTREQADYIATSLTRYYLPAQAA
;
A
#
# COMPACT_ATOMS: atom_id res chain seq x y z
N MET A 1 22.56 -27.78 11.85
CA MET A 1 21.92 -26.57 12.42
C MET A 1 21.56 -25.64 11.27
N TYR A 2 20.30 -25.66 10.81
CA TYR A 2 19.77 -24.72 9.81
C TYR A 2 18.33 -24.41 10.24
N LEU A 3 18.19 -23.38 11.07
CA LEU A 3 16.94 -23.03 11.74
C LEU A 3 16.17 -22.02 10.87
N VAL A 4 15.15 -22.50 10.15
CA VAL A 4 13.82 -21.88 9.98
C VAL A 4 13.76 -20.33 9.98
N ILE A 5 14.34 -19.63 8.99
CA ILE A 5 14.10 -18.18 8.79
C ILE A 5 13.09 -17.92 7.64
N CYS A 6 12.74 -18.94 6.84
CA CYS A 6 12.04 -18.74 5.55
C CYS A 6 10.50 -18.86 5.58
N THR A 7 9.84 -18.84 6.74
CA THR A 7 8.35 -18.86 6.81
C THR A 7 7.75 -17.56 7.36
N PHE A 8 8.50 -16.46 7.30
CA PHE A 8 7.90 -15.14 7.47
C PHE A 8 7.09 -14.78 6.21
N VAL A 9 5.85 -15.26 6.19
CA VAL A 9 4.82 -14.74 5.30
C VAL A 9 4.70 -13.25 5.63
N ASN A 10 5.26 -12.40 4.78
CA ASN A 10 5.14 -10.95 4.90
C ASN A 10 3.65 -10.60 4.89
N LYS A 11 3.08 -10.36 6.06
CA LYS A 11 1.68 -9.98 6.23
C LYS A 11 1.65 -8.47 6.36
N THR A 12 1.03 -7.80 5.39
CA THR A 12 0.72 -6.38 5.51
C THR A 12 -0.75 -6.24 5.87
N ASP A 13 -1.01 -5.80 7.10
CA ASP A 13 -2.32 -5.44 7.58
C ASP A 13 -2.58 -3.97 7.24
N ILE A 14 -3.64 -3.74 6.47
CA ILE A 14 -4.13 -2.41 6.12
C ILE A 14 -5.38 -2.18 6.96
N VAL A 15 -5.23 -1.41 8.02
CA VAL A 15 -6.33 -1.04 8.93
C VAL A 15 -6.93 0.26 8.43
N LEU A 16 -8.20 0.19 8.05
CA LEU A 16 -9.03 1.34 7.67
C LEU A 16 -9.81 1.78 8.90
N GLU A 17 -9.58 2.99 9.35
CA GLU A 17 -10.32 3.63 10.44
C GLU A 17 -10.94 4.92 9.90
N SER A 18 -12.09 5.32 10.45
CA SER A 18 -12.84 6.49 9.93
C SER A 18 -12.01 7.78 9.90
N SER A 19 -11.06 7.92 10.83
CA SER A 19 -10.14 9.07 10.96
C SER A 19 -8.70 8.77 10.52
N SER A 20 -8.32 7.50 10.35
CA SER A 20 -6.92 7.09 10.13
C SER A 20 -6.78 5.89 9.19
N LEU A 21 -5.81 5.95 8.30
CA LEU A 21 -5.31 4.79 7.54
C LEU A 21 -4.00 4.32 8.16
N THR A 22 -3.98 3.08 8.64
CA THR A 22 -2.78 2.49 9.23
C THR A 22 -2.34 1.27 8.44
N VAL A 23 -1.15 1.34 7.86
CA VAL A 23 -0.49 0.22 7.18
C VAL A 23 0.58 -0.32 8.13
N LYS A 24 0.44 -1.59 8.54
CA LYS A 24 1.40 -2.30 9.39
C LYS A 24 1.85 -3.56 8.68
N THR A 25 3.15 -3.78 8.58
CA THR A 25 3.68 -5.06 8.09
C THR A 25 4.30 -5.84 9.24
N HIS A 26 3.89 -7.09 9.37
CA HIS A 26 4.30 -8.04 10.40
C HIS A 26 5.21 -9.12 9.79
N PRO A 27 6.09 -9.74 10.61
CA PRO A 27 6.16 -9.65 12.08
C PRO A 27 7.21 -8.68 12.66
N LEU A 28 8.08 -8.10 11.83
CA LEU A 28 9.07 -7.13 12.27
C LEU A 28 8.59 -5.70 11.97
N PRO A 29 8.88 -4.71 12.84
CA PRO A 29 8.53 -3.31 12.59
C PRO A 29 9.21 -2.83 11.31
N TRP A 30 8.44 -2.80 10.22
CA TRP A 30 8.95 -2.48 8.90
C TRP A 30 8.95 -0.96 8.70
N LEU A 31 9.99 -0.43 8.04
CA LEU A 31 10.07 0.98 7.61
C LEU A 31 8.90 1.43 6.71
N GLY A 32 8.10 0.47 6.21
CA GLY A 32 6.86 0.71 5.48
C GLY A 32 5.65 1.03 6.36
N ASN A 33 5.76 0.94 7.69
CA ASN A 33 4.66 1.23 8.60
C ASN A 33 4.29 2.72 8.53
N LYS A 34 3.03 3.01 8.20
CA LYS A 34 2.53 4.38 8.04
C LYS A 34 1.17 4.49 8.71
N SER A 35 1.01 5.53 9.53
CA SER A 35 -0.30 5.96 9.99
C SER A 35 -0.54 7.35 9.42
N LEU A 36 -1.65 7.50 8.70
CA LEU A 36 -1.97 8.72 7.96
C LEU A 36 -3.41 9.12 8.30
N PRO A 37 -3.67 10.39 8.66
CA PRO A 37 -5.03 10.84 8.88
C PRO A 37 -5.82 10.80 7.57
N ALA A 38 -7.07 10.34 7.65
CA ALA A 38 -7.98 10.22 6.52
C ALA A 38 -8.12 11.55 5.76
N SER A 39 -8.18 12.66 6.50
CA SER A 39 -8.28 14.02 5.96
C SER A 39 -7.09 14.43 5.09
N ALA A 40 -5.90 13.85 5.33
CA ALA A 40 -4.70 14.17 4.54
C ALA A 40 -4.65 13.41 3.21
N MET A 41 -5.69 12.65 2.83
CA MET A 41 -5.69 11.85 1.60
C MET A 41 -6.83 12.27 0.69
N THR A 42 -6.48 12.80 -0.48
CA THR A 42 -7.46 13.29 -1.47
C THR A 42 -7.78 12.25 -2.52
N ARG A 43 -6.78 11.48 -2.99
CA ARG A 43 -7.00 10.42 -3.99
C ARG A 43 -6.00 9.27 -3.83
N PHE A 44 -6.35 8.10 -4.35
CA PHE A 44 -5.45 6.95 -4.48
C PHE A 44 -5.05 6.73 -5.94
N LEU A 45 -3.82 6.29 -6.17
CA LEU A 45 -3.21 6.07 -7.48
C LEU A 45 -2.48 4.73 -7.50
N VAL A 46 -2.55 4.01 -8.61
CA VAL A 46 -1.78 2.78 -8.84
C VAL A 46 -0.65 3.08 -9.81
N ARG A 47 0.56 2.64 -9.49
CA ARG A 47 1.72 2.72 -10.37
C ARG A 47 2.36 1.35 -10.58
N GLU A 48 2.68 1.08 -11.83
CA GLU A 48 3.45 -0.09 -12.23
C GLU A 48 4.94 0.23 -12.13
N ARG A 49 5.71 -0.70 -11.56
CA ARG A 49 7.16 -0.62 -11.44
C ARG A 49 7.76 -1.84 -12.11
N PHE A 50 8.40 -1.59 -13.25
CA PHE A 50 9.21 -2.57 -13.97
C PHE A 50 10.60 -2.61 -13.35
N THR A 51 11.00 -3.78 -12.88
CA THR A 51 12.37 -4.04 -12.43
C THR A 51 12.97 -5.04 -13.39
N GLN A 52 13.88 -4.59 -14.26
CA GLN A 52 14.65 -5.45 -15.15
C GLN A 52 15.97 -5.84 -14.47
N SER A 53 16.30 -7.12 -14.50
CA SER A 53 17.66 -7.64 -14.27
C SER A 53 18.13 -8.39 -15.52
N GLU A 54 19.43 -8.71 -15.60
CA GLU A 54 20.06 -9.38 -16.76
C GLU A 54 19.33 -10.63 -17.26
N ASN A 55 18.54 -11.31 -16.42
CA ASN A 55 17.85 -12.55 -16.78
C ASN A 55 16.36 -12.60 -16.39
N SER A 56 15.79 -11.50 -15.89
CA SER A 56 14.38 -11.50 -15.47
C SER A 56 13.77 -10.10 -15.46
N THR A 57 12.56 -9.97 -16.02
CA THR A 57 11.72 -8.77 -15.85
C THR A 57 10.68 -9.05 -14.78
N ARG A 58 10.76 -8.32 -13.66
CA ARG A 58 9.77 -8.39 -12.59
C ARG A 58 8.89 -7.15 -12.62
N VAL A 59 7.60 -7.36 -12.86
CA VAL A 59 6.59 -6.31 -12.71
C VAL A 59 6.10 -6.32 -11.27
N SER A 60 6.05 -5.15 -10.65
CA SER A 60 5.50 -4.96 -9.31
C SER A 60 4.61 -3.74 -9.30
N TYR A 61 3.52 -3.79 -8.55
CA TYR A 61 2.56 -2.70 -8.45
C TYR A 61 2.71 -2.01 -7.09
N SER A 62 2.53 -0.70 -7.10
CA SER A 62 2.62 0.14 -5.91
C SER A 62 1.45 1.10 -5.86
N ILE A 63 0.90 1.30 -4.67
CA ILE A 63 -0.21 2.21 -4.42
C ILE A 63 0.36 3.48 -3.81
N TYR A 64 -0.08 4.61 -4.35
CA TYR A 64 0.24 5.95 -3.91
C TYR A 64 -1.04 6.64 -3.45
N TYR A 65 -0.90 7.59 -2.55
CA TYR A 65 -1.96 8.53 -2.21
C TYR A 65 -1.48 9.95 -2.53
N VAL A 66 -2.42 10.82 -2.86
CA VAL A 66 -2.18 12.25 -3.04
C VAL A 66 -2.59 12.96 -1.77
N ASP A 67 -1.64 13.70 -1.20
CA ASP A 67 -1.83 14.54 -0.03
C ASP A 67 -2.61 15.83 -0.39
N GLN A 68 -3.14 16.55 0.60
CA GLN A 68 -3.78 17.87 0.38
C GLN A 68 -2.85 18.88 -0.28
N THR A 69 -1.54 18.71 -0.08
CA THR A 69 -0.49 19.50 -0.73
C THR A 69 -0.20 19.08 -2.17
N ASN A 70 -1.06 18.25 -2.77
CA ASN A 70 -0.92 17.66 -4.10
C ASN A 70 0.40 16.87 -4.28
N ARG A 71 0.97 16.40 -3.17
CA ARG A 71 2.19 15.58 -3.17
C ARG A 71 1.81 14.11 -3.16
N GLU A 72 2.39 13.37 -4.10
CA GLU A 72 2.25 11.92 -4.15
C GLU A 72 3.15 11.28 -3.10
N ARG A 73 2.55 10.43 -2.27
CA ARG A 73 3.28 9.66 -1.27
C ARG A 73 2.94 8.19 -1.42
N ARG A 74 3.97 7.38 -1.24
CA ARG A 74 3.89 5.93 -1.42
C ARG A 74 3.20 5.30 -0.21
N LEU A 75 2.12 4.57 -0.46
CA LEU A 75 1.34 3.88 0.57
C LEU A 75 1.77 2.43 0.72
N LEU A 76 1.73 1.68 -0.38
CA LEU A 76 1.98 0.24 -0.42
C LEU A 76 2.84 -0.11 -1.63
N THR A 77 3.71 -1.11 -1.49
CA THR A 77 4.61 -1.56 -2.56
C THR A 77 4.69 -3.07 -2.61
N GLY A 78 5.12 -3.61 -3.75
CA GLY A 78 5.44 -5.04 -3.88
C GLY A 78 4.22 -5.91 -4.15
N LEU A 79 3.12 -5.32 -4.63
CA LEU A 79 1.98 -6.07 -5.12
C LEU A 79 2.37 -6.81 -6.40
N LYS A 80 1.97 -8.08 -6.51
CA LYS A 80 2.40 -8.97 -7.61
C LYS A 80 1.50 -8.87 -8.84
N THR A 81 0.23 -8.52 -8.64
CA THR A 81 -0.78 -8.48 -9.69
C THR A 81 -1.47 -7.13 -9.76
N ARG A 82 -1.82 -6.71 -10.98
CA ARG A 82 -2.53 -5.46 -11.25
C ARG A 82 -3.92 -5.44 -10.61
N GLU A 83 -4.66 -6.53 -10.79
CA GLU A 83 -6.01 -6.71 -10.23
C GLU A 83 -6.03 -6.50 -8.71
N GLN A 84 -5.01 -7.02 -8.01
CA GLN A 84 -4.88 -6.81 -6.57
C GLN A 84 -4.67 -5.33 -6.23
N ALA A 85 -3.84 -4.62 -7.00
CA ALA A 85 -3.60 -3.19 -6.80
C ALA A 85 -4.86 -2.35 -7.07
N ASP A 86 -5.56 -2.64 -8.15
CA ASP A 86 -6.79 -1.95 -8.55
C ASP A 86 -7.93 -2.22 -7.55
N TYR A 87 -8.05 -3.45 -7.06
CA TYR A 87 -9.03 -3.81 -6.02
C TYR A 87 -8.79 -3.05 -4.72
N ILE A 88 -7.54 -2.99 -4.25
CA ILE A 88 -7.19 -2.26 -3.03
C ILE A 88 -7.44 -0.77 -3.23
N ALA A 89 -7.02 -0.18 -4.36
CA ALA A 89 -7.25 1.23 -4.66
C ALA A 89 -8.75 1.57 -4.71
N THR A 90 -9.56 0.72 -5.33
CA THR A 90 -11.02 0.89 -5.41
C THR A 90 -11.67 0.76 -4.03
N SER A 91 -11.21 -0.19 -3.22
CA SER A 91 -11.72 -0.39 -1.84
C SER A 91 -11.39 0.82 -0.94
N LEU A 92 -10.17 1.34 -1.04
CA LEU A 92 -9.75 2.56 -0.33
C LEU A 92 -10.57 3.77 -0.77
N THR A 93 -10.71 3.94 -2.09
CA THR A 93 -11.54 4.99 -2.71
C THR A 93 -12.98 4.93 -2.18
N ARG A 94 -13.60 3.74 -2.22
CA ARG A 94 -14.96 3.51 -1.73
C ARG A 94 -15.13 3.82 -0.24
N TYR A 95 -14.10 3.58 0.58
CA TYR A 95 -14.20 3.81 2.02
C TYR A 95 -14.01 5.29 2.40
N TYR A 96 -13.06 5.98 1.76
CA TYR A 96 -12.68 7.35 2.15
C TYR A 96 -13.40 8.47 1.39
N LEU A 97 -13.83 8.26 0.14
CA LEU A 97 -14.56 9.30 -0.61
C LEU A 97 -16.00 9.55 -0.17
N PRO A 98 -16.82 8.57 0.31
CA PRO A 98 -18.13 8.92 0.85
C PRO A 98 -18.03 9.69 2.17
N ALA A 99 -16.92 9.57 2.91
CA ALA A 99 -16.70 10.27 4.17
C ALA A 99 -16.34 11.77 4.01
N GLN A 100 -16.03 12.23 2.79
CA GLN A 100 -15.73 13.65 2.50
C GLN A 100 -16.94 14.43 1.96
N ALA A 101 -18.08 13.75 1.70
CA ALA A 101 -19.29 14.33 1.11
C ALA A 101 -20.43 14.57 2.13
N ALA A 102 -20.16 14.37 3.43
CA ALA A 102 -21.08 14.62 4.54
C ALA A 102 -20.45 15.65 5.50
#